data_AF-A0A5C6M1C0-F1
#
_entry.id   AF-A0A5C6M1C0-F1
#
_cell.length_a   1.000
_cell.length_b   1.000
_cell.length_c   1.000
_cell.angle_alpha   90.00
_cell.angle_beta   90.00
_cell.angle_gamma   90.00
#
_symmetry.space_group_name_H-M   'P 1'
#
loop_
_entity.id
_entity.type
_entity.pdbx_description
1 polymer ?
#
loop_
_entity_poly.entity_id
_entity_poly.type
_entity_poly.pdbx_seq_one_letter_code
_entity_poly.pdbx_strand_id
1 'polypeptide(L)'
;VFRLAALSHLAPVTDRYGYNSLVASPEFVVSDLMLDTTIQWQQPPARIHVRIPVGNQIFGLTLDTTSHSATLLSLDQQSVLQQGSYAAGDGQSVHLIASGFDQQIAVSINGQMPFPELPVEHAQPPDEPVEASAAPVGDHRPDPARAAGISLLIERQKRWALGISGASANVTRLNMYRDVFYTPGRRRNAVKSDYVIPENCYFVQGDNSPVSSDSRNWEKPVVPHAFLVGKPFLVHLPSKPAILQFAGREWRIRIPDWERIRYIH
;
A
#
# COMPACT_ATOMS: atom_id res chain seq x y z
N VAL A 1 -11.86 5.18 15.36
CA VAL A 1 -10.53 4.72 15.85
C VAL A 1 -10.65 3.47 16.72
N PHE A 2 -11.45 3.45 17.79
CA PHE A 2 -11.58 2.30 18.70
C PHE A 2 -12.14 0.98 18.10
N ARG A 3 -13.00 1.05 17.07
CA ARG A 3 -13.57 -0.16 16.43
C ARG A 3 -12.54 -0.99 15.66
N LEU A 4 -11.60 -0.35 14.96
CA LEU A 4 -10.56 -1.03 14.19
C LEU A 4 -9.54 -1.72 15.12
N ALA A 5 -9.14 -1.04 16.20
CA ALA A 5 -8.25 -1.63 17.21
C ALA A 5 -8.89 -2.85 17.90
N ALA A 6 -10.16 -2.75 18.30
CA ALA A 6 -10.89 -3.84 18.96
C ALA A 6 -11.15 -5.06 18.05
N LEU A 7 -11.14 -4.89 16.73
CA LEU A 7 -11.36 -5.98 15.76
C LEU A 7 -10.08 -6.40 15.03
N SER A 8 -8.94 -5.73 15.24
CA SER A 8 -7.67 -6.01 14.53
C SER A 8 -7.12 -7.42 14.76
N HIS A 9 -7.52 -8.09 15.85
CA HIS A 9 -7.20 -9.49 16.13
C HIS A 9 -8.28 -10.48 15.62
N LEU A 10 -9.41 -9.97 15.14
CA LEU A 10 -10.60 -10.73 14.74
C LEU A 10 -10.90 -10.65 13.24
N ALA A 11 -10.40 -9.62 12.54
CA ALA A 11 -10.66 -9.38 11.13
C ALA A 11 -9.40 -8.85 10.42
N PRO A 12 -9.20 -9.22 9.14
CA PRO A 12 -8.08 -8.72 8.37
C PRO A 12 -8.16 -7.20 8.17
N VAL A 13 -7.02 -6.57 7.88
CA VAL A 13 -7.01 -5.25 7.23
C VAL A 13 -7.64 -5.43 5.85
N THR A 14 -8.68 -4.62 5.61
CA THR A 14 -9.42 -4.60 4.36
C THR A 14 -9.39 -3.20 3.74
N ASP A 15 -9.71 -3.14 2.45
CA ASP A 15 -9.98 -1.90 1.75
C ASP A 15 -11.25 -2.01 0.91
N ARG A 16 -11.89 -0.87 0.66
CA ARG A 16 -12.96 -0.74 -0.32
C ARG A 16 -12.59 0.37 -1.30
N TYR A 17 -13.09 0.26 -2.51
CA TYR A 17 -12.82 1.31 -3.49
C TYR A 17 -13.45 2.64 -3.07
N GLY A 18 -12.61 3.67 -2.90
CA GLY A 18 -13.02 4.96 -2.33
C GLY A 18 -13.68 5.92 -3.32
N TYR A 19 -13.51 5.73 -4.63
CA TYR A 19 -14.17 6.56 -5.64
C TYR A 19 -15.55 6.01 -5.99
N ASN A 20 -16.47 6.89 -6.37
CA ASN A 20 -17.87 6.55 -6.65
C ASN A 20 -18.56 5.83 -5.48
N SER A 21 -18.47 6.39 -4.27
CA SER A 21 -19.08 5.84 -3.03
C SER A 21 -20.61 5.63 -3.08
N LEU A 22 -21.26 5.99 -4.19
CA LEU A 22 -22.67 5.70 -4.49
C LEU A 22 -22.88 4.27 -5.02
N VAL A 23 -21.83 3.57 -5.45
CA VAL A 23 -21.88 2.14 -5.79
C VAL A 23 -21.40 1.35 -4.57
N ALA A 24 -22.20 0.39 -4.12
CA ALA A 24 -21.77 -0.52 -3.05
C ALA A 24 -20.54 -1.30 -3.54
N SER A 25 -19.36 -0.98 -2.99
CA SER A 25 -18.13 -1.75 -3.20
C SER A 25 -17.97 -2.73 -2.04
N PRO A 26 -17.75 -4.02 -2.31
CA PRO A 26 -17.32 -4.96 -1.29
C PRO A 26 -15.98 -4.52 -0.69
N GLU A 27 -15.72 -4.96 0.54
CA GLU A 27 -14.39 -4.85 1.17
C GLU A 27 -13.53 -6.02 0.71
N PHE A 28 -12.26 -5.76 0.40
CA PHE A 28 -11.28 -6.74 -0.03
C PHE A 28 -10.16 -6.85 1.00
N VAL A 29 -9.68 -8.06 1.25
CA VAL A 29 -8.49 -8.28 2.08
C VAL A 29 -7.26 -7.72 1.35
N VAL A 30 -6.46 -6.90 2.04
CA VAL A 30 -5.22 -6.35 1.48
C VAL A 30 -4.00 -7.04 2.06
N SER A 31 -3.08 -7.46 1.19
CA SER A 31 -1.79 -8.06 1.56
C SER A 31 -0.69 -7.01 1.73
N ASP A 32 -0.79 -5.93 0.97
CA ASP A 32 0.24 -4.93 0.83
C ASP A 32 0.12 -3.98 2.01
N LEU A 33 0.98 -4.23 3.00
CA LEU A 33 1.01 -3.55 4.27
C LEU A 33 2.40 -2.96 4.55
N MET A 34 2.40 -1.85 5.30
CA MET A 34 3.61 -1.20 5.77
C MET A 34 3.44 -0.78 7.23
N LEU A 35 4.37 -1.23 8.07
CA LEU A 35 4.51 -0.80 9.45
C LEU A 35 5.34 0.48 9.50
N ASP A 36 4.84 1.49 10.22
CA ASP A 36 5.59 2.69 10.64
C ASP A 36 5.44 2.80 12.16
N THR A 37 6.54 2.84 12.89
CA THR A 37 6.51 2.95 14.36
C THR A 37 7.78 3.55 14.91
N THR A 38 7.68 4.15 16.10
CA THR A 38 8.83 4.61 16.87
C THR A 38 8.92 3.82 18.17
N ILE A 39 10.07 3.19 18.40
CA ILE A 39 10.35 2.38 19.59
C ILE A 39 11.33 3.17 20.46
N GLN A 40 10.99 3.40 21.72
CA GLN A 40 11.76 4.24 22.65
C GLN A 40 12.12 3.45 23.90
N TRP A 41 13.28 3.70 24.49
CA TRP A 41 13.75 2.98 25.67
C TRP A 41 14.59 3.86 26.60
N GLN A 42 14.68 3.43 27.86
CA GLN A 42 15.65 3.99 28.81
C GLN A 42 17.00 3.25 28.73
N GLN A 43 16.94 1.93 28.56
CA GLN A 43 18.09 1.07 28.32
C GLN A 43 17.89 0.37 26.97
N PRO A 44 18.89 0.37 26.07
CA PRO A 44 18.72 -0.20 24.75
C PRO A 44 18.35 -1.68 24.87
N PRO A 45 17.32 -2.15 24.14
CA PRO A 45 17.08 -3.58 24.03
C PRO A 45 18.31 -4.27 23.45
N ALA A 46 18.36 -5.60 23.53
CA ALA A 46 19.37 -6.35 22.81
C ALA A 46 19.00 -6.40 21.32
N ARG A 47 17.73 -6.72 21.03
CA ARG A 47 17.23 -6.85 19.66
C ARG A 47 15.79 -6.38 19.50
N ILE A 48 15.53 -5.86 18.31
CA ILE A 48 14.19 -5.58 17.80
C ILE A 48 13.96 -6.47 16.58
N HIS A 49 12.82 -7.14 16.52
CA HIS A 49 12.46 -8.07 15.45
C HIS A 49 11.17 -7.62 14.79
N VAL A 50 11.14 -7.59 13.45
CA VAL A 50 9.91 -7.42 12.69
C VAL A 50 9.73 -8.60 11.75
N ARG A 51 8.52 -9.14 11.71
CA ARG A 51 8.12 -10.16 10.75
C ARG A 51 7.27 -9.52 9.66
N ILE A 52 7.67 -9.73 8.41
CA ILE A 52 7.11 -9.08 7.22
C ILE A 52 6.64 -10.19 6.26
N PRO A 53 5.34 -10.53 6.22
CA PRO A 53 4.80 -11.42 5.20
C PRO A 53 4.65 -10.69 3.85
N VAL A 54 5.15 -11.28 2.77
CA VAL A 54 4.99 -10.81 1.39
C VAL A 54 4.60 -11.98 0.50
N GLY A 55 3.41 -11.92 -0.12
CA GLY A 55 2.86 -13.04 -0.87
C GLY A 55 2.65 -14.28 -0.01
N ASN A 56 3.35 -15.37 -0.32
CA ASN A 56 3.37 -16.63 0.44
C ASN A 56 4.62 -16.79 1.32
N GLN A 57 5.55 -15.83 1.28
CA GLN A 57 6.83 -15.89 1.97
C GLN A 57 6.82 -15.02 3.22
N ILE A 58 7.67 -15.37 4.18
CA ILE A 58 7.81 -14.66 5.45
C ILE A 58 9.25 -14.25 5.66
N PHE A 59 9.44 -12.96 5.94
CA PHE A 59 10.74 -12.35 6.16
C PHE A 59 10.89 -11.85 7.59
N GLY A 60 12.12 -11.89 8.08
CA GLY A 60 12.48 -11.42 9.41
C GLY A 60 13.51 -10.30 9.31
N LEU A 61 13.16 -9.12 9.79
CA LEU A 61 14.10 -8.04 10.04
C LEU A 61 14.54 -8.12 11.50
N THR A 62 15.85 -8.14 11.74
CA THR A 62 16.43 -8.06 13.09
C THR A 62 17.36 -6.87 13.18
N LEU A 63 17.10 -5.98 14.14
CA LEU A 63 17.98 -4.89 14.51
C LEU A 63 18.71 -5.30 15.78
N ASP A 64 20.04 -5.18 15.76
CA ASP A 64 20.88 -5.24 16.95
C ASP A 64 21.21 -3.80 17.37
N THR A 65 20.64 -3.40 18.50
CA THR A 65 20.67 -2.02 19.00
C THR A 65 21.99 -1.65 19.65
N THR A 66 22.88 -2.61 19.92
CA THR A 66 24.22 -2.35 20.46
C THR A 66 25.23 -2.12 19.35
N SER A 67 25.19 -2.96 18.31
CA SER A 67 26.06 -2.86 17.13
C SER A 67 25.52 -1.92 16.05
N HIS A 68 24.27 -1.47 16.19
CA HIS A 68 23.52 -0.70 15.20
C HIS A 68 23.51 -1.38 13.82
N SER A 69 23.30 -2.70 13.84
CA SER A 69 23.24 -3.52 12.63
C SER A 69 21.81 -3.99 12.37
N ALA A 70 21.46 -4.09 11.09
CA ALA A 70 20.19 -4.61 10.62
C ALA A 70 20.45 -5.82 9.71
N THR A 71 19.71 -6.90 9.95
CA THR A 71 19.78 -8.13 9.16
C THR A 71 18.39 -8.50 8.67
N LEU A 72 18.25 -8.69 7.35
CA LEU A 72 17.06 -9.23 6.71
C LEU A 72 17.26 -10.72 6.44
N LEU A 73 16.27 -11.53 6.82
CA LEU A 73 16.28 -12.99 6.75
C LEU A 73 15.08 -13.47 5.97
N SER A 74 15.24 -14.55 5.18
CA SER A 74 14.12 -15.41 4.81
C SER A 74 13.85 -16.34 5.98
N LEU A 75 12.66 -16.29 6.57
CA LEU A 75 12.29 -17.20 7.66
C LEU A 75 11.93 -18.60 7.13
N ASP A 76 11.45 -18.68 5.89
CA ASP A 76 11.10 -19.95 5.25
C ASP A 76 12.36 -20.75 4.87
N GLN A 77 13.37 -20.06 4.30
CA GLN A 77 14.63 -20.67 3.90
C GLN A 77 15.69 -20.67 5.01
N GLN A 78 15.42 -19.97 6.11
CA GLN A 78 16.34 -19.80 7.25
C GLN A 78 17.71 -19.23 6.84
N SER A 79 17.71 -18.29 5.89
CA SER A 79 18.92 -17.72 5.31
C SER A 79 18.98 -16.20 5.51
N VAL A 80 20.20 -15.67 5.62
CA VAL A 80 20.44 -14.22 5.58
C VAL A 80 20.37 -13.75 4.13
N LEU A 81 19.55 -12.75 3.88
CA LEU A 81 19.38 -12.16 2.55
C LEU A 81 20.22 -10.89 2.40
N GLN A 82 20.14 -10.00 3.39
CA GLN A 82 20.84 -8.72 3.37
C GLN A 82 21.27 -8.33 4.79
N GLN A 83 22.36 -7.57 4.88
CA GLN A 83 22.87 -6.99 6.11
C GLN A 83 23.34 -5.56 5.86
N GLY A 84 23.19 -4.72 6.87
CA GLY A 84 23.64 -3.33 6.83
C GLY A 84 23.76 -2.74 8.23
N SER A 85 24.18 -1.49 8.30
CA SER A 85 24.20 -0.71 9.53
C SER A 85 23.26 0.49 9.41
N TYR A 86 22.90 1.06 10.55
CA TYR A 86 22.08 2.28 10.62
C TYR A 86 22.61 3.22 11.69
N ALA A 87 22.34 4.51 11.57
CA ALA A 87 22.72 5.48 12.58
C ALA A 87 21.82 5.37 13.82
N ALA A 88 22.44 5.36 15.00
CA ALA A 88 21.74 5.25 16.29
C ALA A 88 20.77 6.41 16.60
N GLY A 89 20.84 7.52 15.87
CA GLY A 89 20.03 8.71 16.13
C GLY A 89 20.35 9.30 17.50
N ASP A 90 19.33 9.40 18.37
CA ASP A 90 19.45 9.87 19.76
C ASP A 90 19.94 8.78 20.74
N GLY A 91 20.10 7.53 20.28
CA GLY A 91 20.52 6.38 21.09
C GLY A 91 19.45 5.84 22.07
N GLN A 92 18.31 6.52 22.18
CA GLN A 92 17.20 6.15 23.07
C GLN A 92 15.93 5.78 22.30
N SER A 93 15.95 5.92 20.97
CA SER A 93 14.84 5.57 20.12
C SER A 93 15.29 5.07 18.75
N VAL A 94 14.38 4.37 18.10
CA VAL A 94 14.46 4.07 16.67
C VAL A 94 13.12 4.33 16.00
N HIS A 95 13.15 5.06 14.91
CA HIS A 95 12.03 5.15 13.97
C HIS A 95 12.21 4.05 12.91
N LEU A 96 11.22 3.17 12.79
CA LEU A 96 11.26 2.02 11.91
C LEU A 96 10.09 2.06 10.94
N ILE A 97 10.42 1.97 9.65
CA ILE A 97 9.46 1.69 8.59
C ILE A 97 9.86 0.35 7.96
N ALA A 98 8.90 -0.58 7.89
CA ALA A 98 9.05 -1.87 7.22
C ALA A 98 7.85 -2.07 6.29
N SER A 99 8.11 -2.15 4.99
CA SER A 99 7.10 -2.25 3.94
C SER A 99 7.18 -3.60 3.23
N GLY A 100 6.01 -4.16 2.91
CA GLY A 100 5.84 -5.30 2.01
C GLY A 100 5.05 -4.95 0.74
N PHE A 101 4.92 -3.66 0.41
CA PHE A 101 4.19 -3.19 -0.78
C PHE A 101 4.82 -3.69 -2.08
N ASP A 102 4.02 -3.82 -3.13
CA ASP A 102 4.48 -4.08 -4.51
C ASP A 102 5.34 -5.34 -4.66
N GLN A 103 5.07 -6.35 -3.80
CA GLN A 103 5.86 -7.58 -3.72
C GLN A 103 7.36 -7.32 -3.49
N GLN A 104 7.71 -6.27 -2.78
CA GLN A 104 9.08 -5.95 -2.39
C GLN A 104 9.18 -5.63 -0.91
N ILE A 105 10.37 -5.83 -0.36
CA ILE A 105 10.68 -5.45 1.01
C ILE A 105 11.51 -4.19 0.98
N ALA A 106 11.00 -3.15 1.64
CA ALA A 106 11.72 -1.91 1.88
C ALA A 106 11.78 -1.65 3.39
N VAL A 107 12.96 -1.27 3.87
CA VAL A 107 13.21 -0.97 5.29
C VAL A 107 13.88 0.38 5.42
N SER A 108 13.37 1.22 6.31
CA SER A 108 14.01 2.46 6.73
C SER A 108 14.13 2.50 8.24
N ILE A 109 15.32 2.86 8.72
CA ILE A 109 15.66 2.98 10.13
C ILE A 109 16.22 4.38 10.35
N ASN A 110 15.55 5.20 11.16
CA ASN A 110 15.91 6.60 11.38
C ASN A 110 16.07 7.41 10.07
N GLY A 111 15.24 7.10 9.07
CA GLY A 111 15.30 7.74 7.75
C GLY A 111 16.40 7.21 6.82
N GLN A 112 17.14 6.17 7.21
CA GLN A 112 18.19 5.54 6.41
C GLN A 112 17.78 4.15 5.96
N MET A 113 18.13 3.78 4.73
CA MET A 113 17.95 2.43 4.22
C MET A 113 19.23 1.63 4.47
N PRO A 114 19.25 0.66 5.41
CA PRO A 114 20.45 -0.12 5.71
C PRO A 114 20.90 -1.02 4.55
N PHE A 115 19.98 -1.34 3.64
CA PHE A 115 20.20 -2.15 2.43
C PHE A 115 19.17 -1.75 1.35
N PRO A 116 19.43 -2.03 0.06
CA PRO A 116 18.50 -1.72 -1.02
C PRO A 116 17.22 -2.56 -0.92
N GLU A 117 16.15 -2.08 -1.55
CA GLU A 117 14.87 -2.79 -1.63
C GLU A 117 15.07 -4.19 -2.23
N LEU A 118 14.34 -5.16 -1.70
CA LEU A 118 14.41 -6.56 -2.12
C LEU A 118 13.12 -6.97 -2.82
N PRO A 119 13.12 -7.13 -4.16
CA PRO A 119 12.00 -7.75 -4.86
C PRO A 119 11.79 -9.19 -4.41
N VAL A 120 10.54 -9.57 -4.14
CA VAL A 120 10.16 -10.93 -3.78
C VAL A 120 9.67 -11.65 -5.02
N GLU A 121 10.60 -12.35 -5.68
CA GLU A 121 10.25 -13.19 -6.82
C GLU A 121 9.27 -14.28 -6.41
N HIS A 122 8.30 -14.58 -7.29
CA HIS A 122 7.28 -15.60 -7.07
C HIS A 122 6.48 -15.42 -5.78
N ALA A 123 6.37 -14.20 -5.24
CA ALA A 123 5.25 -13.87 -4.37
C ALA A 123 4.01 -14.21 -5.20
N GLN A 124 3.31 -15.31 -4.86
CA GLN A 124 2.06 -15.65 -5.51
C GLN A 124 0.96 -14.87 -4.77
N PRO A 125 0.58 -13.66 -5.23
CA PRO A 125 -0.65 -13.06 -4.75
C PRO A 125 -1.83 -13.97 -5.13
N PRO A 126 -2.98 -13.84 -4.47
CA PRO A 126 -4.19 -14.49 -4.94
C PRO A 126 -4.45 -14.16 -6.42
N ASP A 127 -4.80 -15.16 -7.23
CA ASP A 127 -5.18 -14.97 -8.64
C ASP A 127 -6.37 -14.02 -8.81
N GLU A 128 -7.24 -13.96 -7.80
CA GLU A 128 -8.37 -13.05 -7.73
C GLU A 128 -8.45 -12.36 -6.37
N PRO A 129 -8.86 -11.08 -6.35
CA PRO A 129 -9.10 -10.38 -5.10
C PRO A 129 -10.14 -11.04 -4.22
N VAL A 130 -9.84 -11.08 -2.93
CA VAL A 130 -10.64 -11.79 -1.96
C VAL A 130 -11.50 -10.81 -1.18
N GLU A 131 -12.80 -10.78 -1.50
CA GLU A 131 -13.77 -10.00 -0.73
C GLU A 131 -13.86 -10.54 0.71
N ALA A 132 -13.68 -9.65 1.69
CA ALA A 132 -13.83 -9.95 3.11
C ALA A 132 -15.30 -10.14 3.52
N SER A 133 -16.23 -9.64 2.69
CA SER A 133 -17.67 -9.77 2.90
C SER A 133 -18.21 -11.02 2.17
N ALA A 134 -18.37 -12.13 2.89
CA ALA A 134 -19.29 -13.17 2.47
C ALA A 134 -20.39 -13.32 3.53
N ALA A 135 -21.16 -12.25 3.77
CA ALA A 135 -22.55 -12.47 4.18
C ALA A 135 -23.27 -12.93 2.91
N PRO A 136 -23.76 -14.18 2.84
CA PRO A 136 -24.47 -14.62 1.65
C PRO A 136 -25.70 -13.72 1.51
N VAL A 137 -25.81 -13.03 0.37
CA VAL A 137 -27.07 -12.43 -0.02
C VAL A 137 -27.96 -13.61 -0.47
N GLY A 138 -28.70 -14.19 0.47
CA GLY A 138 -29.60 -15.35 0.27
C GLY A 138 -29.09 -16.67 0.85
N ASP A 139 -29.82 -17.77 0.61
CA ASP A 139 -29.57 -19.14 1.10
C ASP A 139 -28.34 -19.85 0.48
N HIS A 140 -27.42 -19.10 -0.14
CA HIS A 140 -26.25 -19.66 -0.78
C HIS A 140 -25.17 -19.99 0.25
N ARG A 141 -24.86 -21.28 0.43
CA ARG A 141 -23.70 -21.72 1.21
C ARG A 141 -22.43 -21.06 0.66
N PRO A 142 -21.53 -20.53 1.51
CA PRO A 142 -20.27 -19.96 1.07
C PRO A 142 -19.43 -21.03 0.35
N ASP A 143 -18.87 -20.66 -0.79
CA ASP A 143 -17.94 -21.52 -1.56
C ASP A 143 -16.73 -21.91 -0.68
N PRO A 144 -16.51 -23.20 -0.40
CA PRO A 144 -15.40 -23.67 0.43
C PRO A 144 -14.02 -23.23 -0.05
N ALA A 145 -13.80 -23.14 -1.38
CA ALA A 145 -12.53 -22.71 -1.94
C ALA A 145 -12.25 -21.23 -1.61
N ARG A 146 -13.29 -20.40 -1.74
CA ARG A 146 -13.24 -18.97 -1.39
C ARG A 146 -13.02 -18.76 0.11
N ALA A 147 -13.71 -19.53 0.96
CA ALA A 147 -13.52 -19.48 2.41
C ALA A 147 -12.08 -19.84 2.81
N ALA A 148 -11.50 -20.88 2.20
CA ALA A 148 -10.11 -21.26 2.43
C ALA A 148 -9.13 -20.16 1.99
N GLY A 149 -9.38 -19.50 0.85
CA GLY A 149 -8.59 -18.36 0.38
C GLY A 149 -8.61 -17.17 1.35
N ILE A 150 -9.78 -16.81 1.87
CA ILE A 150 -9.94 -15.79 2.92
C ILE A 150 -9.13 -16.17 4.16
N SER A 151 -9.29 -17.40 4.66
CA SER A 151 -8.57 -17.86 5.85
C SER A 151 -7.06 -17.83 5.65
N LEU A 152 -6.55 -18.24 4.49
CA LEU A 152 -5.13 -18.21 4.19
C LEU A 152 -4.57 -16.78 4.19
N LEU A 153 -5.27 -15.83 3.57
CA LEU A 153 -4.85 -14.43 3.57
C LEU A 153 -4.87 -13.81 4.96
N ILE A 154 -5.90 -14.09 5.75
CA ILE A 154 -5.98 -13.66 7.14
C ILE A 154 -4.80 -14.22 7.94
N GLU A 155 -4.53 -15.51 7.81
CA GLU A 155 -3.41 -16.15 8.53
C GLU A 155 -2.06 -15.59 8.11
N ARG A 156 -1.86 -15.26 6.82
CA ARG A 156 -0.65 -14.57 6.33
C ARG A 156 -0.53 -13.19 6.96
N GLN A 157 -1.60 -12.39 6.94
CA GLN A 157 -1.58 -11.04 7.49
C GLN A 157 -1.29 -11.04 9.01
N LYS A 158 -1.83 -12.01 9.75
CA LYS A 158 -1.52 -12.23 11.18
C LYS A 158 -0.05 -12.55 11.45
N ARG A 159 0.76 -12.89 10.42
CA ARG A 159 2.20 -13.11 10.59
C ARG A 159 2.98 -11.81 10.76
N TRP A 160 2.41 -10.65 10.45
CA TRP A 160 3.01 -9.37 10.86
C TRP A 160 3.23 -9.37 12.38
N ALA A 161 4.45 -9.09 12.80
CA ALA A 161 4.80 -9.09 14.21
C ALA A 161 5.93 -8.10 14.50
N LEU A 162 5.88 -7.48 15.68
CA LEU A 162 6.96 -6.70 16.27
C LEU A 162 7.34 -7.35 17.60
N GLY A 163 8.61 -7.64 17.78
CA GLY A 163 9.17 -8.21 19.00
C GLY A 163 10.35 -7.39 19.52
N ILE A 164 10.46 -7.27 20.83
CA ILE A 164 11.56 -6.57 21.50
C ILE A 164 12.11 -7.53 22.57
N SER A 165 13.43 -7.63 22.67
CA SER A 165 14.10 -8.53 23.62
C SER A 165 15.30 -7.86 24.29
N GLY A 166 15.63 -8.30 25.50
CA GLY A 166 16.78 -7.81 26.26
C GLY A 166 16.54 -6.53 27.07
N ALA A 167 15.44 -5.81 26.85
CA ALA A 167 15.00 -4.69 27.70
C ALA A 167 13.51 -4.40 27.51
N SER A 168 12.99 -3.48 28.31
CA SER A 168 11.67 -2.87 28.12
C SER A 168 11.77 -1.64 27.22
N ALA A 169 10.77 -1.45 26.36
CA ALA A 169 10.66 -0.28 25.49
C ALA A 169 9.19 0.12 25.31
N ASN A 170 8.98 1.39 25.00
CA ASN A 170 7.69 1.98 24.66
C ASN A 170 7.55 2.02 23.14
N VAL A 171 6.49 1.42 22.62
CA VAL A 171 6.13 1.50 21.20
C VAL A 171 5.15 2.65 21.03
N THR A 172 5.50 3.61 20.17
CA THR A 172 4.73 4.81 19.88
C THR A 172 4.55 4.94 18.38
N ARG A 173 3.61 5.79 17.95
CA ARG A 173 3.28 6.00 16.52
C ARG A 173 3.04 4.69 15.75
N LEU A 174 2.47 3.68 16.39
CA LEU A 174 2.21 2.37 15.77
C LEU A 174 1.14 2.52 14.69
N ASN A 175 1.58 2.64 13.44
CA ASN A 175 0.72 2.81 12.28
C ASN A 175 0.92 1.64 11.32
N MET A 176 -0.19 1.18 10.74
CA MET A 176 -0.19 0.24 9.63
C MET A 176 -0.79 0.96 8.43
N TYR A 177 -0.01 1.13 7.38
CA TYR A 177 -0.45 1.61 6.09
C TYR A 177 -0.77 0.43 5.20
N ARG A 178 -1.64 0.66 4.23
CA ARG A 178 -1.97 -0.28 3.17
C ARG A 178 -1.86 0.43 1.84
N ASP A 179 -1.53 -0.30 0.78
CA ASP A 179 -1.65 0.24 -0.55
C ASP A 179 -3.13 0.36 -0.98
N VAL A 180 -3.41 1.17 -2.00
CA VAL A 180 -4.72 1.32 -2.59
C VAL A 180 -5.09 0.03 -3.30
N PHE A 181 -6.20 -0.56 -2.87
CA PHE A 181 -6.72 -1.73 -3.55
C PHE A 181 -7.31 -1.33 -4.92
N TYR A 182 -6.63 -1.70 -6.01
CA TYR A 182 -7.15 -1.55 -7.36
C TYR A 182 -8.13 -2.69 -7.67
N THR A 183 -9.41 -2.35 -7.85
CA THR A 183 -10.46 -3.34 -8.11
C THR A 183 -10.23 -4.11 -9.42
N PRO A 184 -10.54 -5.41 -9.45
CA PRO A 184 -10.53 -6.16 -10.70
C PRO A 184 -11.69 -5.64 -11.56
N GLY A 185 -11.37 -4.86 -12.60
CA GLY A 185 -12.33 -4.36 -13.59
C GLY A 185 -12.36 -5.23 -14.85
N ARG A 186 -12.93 -4.71 -15.94
CA ARG A 186 -12.86 -5.31 -17.30
C ARG A 186 -11.45 -5.22 -17.89
N ARG A 187 -10.42 -5.59 -17.15
CA ARG A 187 -9.02 -5.35 -17.50
C ARG A 187 -8.48 -6.54 -18.31
N ARG A 188 -7.94 -6.25 -19.49
CA ARG A 188 -7.38 -7.19 -20.47
C ARG A 188 -5.85 -7.15 -20.48
N ASN A 189 -5.27 -5.97 -20.38
CA ASN A 189 -3.84 -5.72 -20.61
C ASN A 189 -3.14 -5.34 -19.30
N ALA A 190 -1.88 -5.75 -19.14
CA ALA A 190 -1.04 -5.44 -17.97
C ALA A 190 -1.68 -5.83 -16.62
N VAL A 191 -2.42 -6.96 -16.59
CA VAL A 191 -3.08 -7.48 -15.37
C VAL A 191 -2.41 -8.73 -14.85
N LYS A 192 -2.25 -9.74 -15.72
CA LYS A 192 -1.69 -11.05 -15.38
C LYS A 192 -0.24 -11.22 -15.84
N SER A 193 0.21 -10.33 -16.70
CA SER A 193 1.54 -10.32 -17.29
C SER A 193 1.90 -8.90 -17.68
N ASP A 194 3.19 -8.63 -17.71
CA ASP A 194 3.72 -7.35 -18.14
C ASP A 194 3.28 -7.03 -19.58
N TYR A 195 3.04 -5.75 -19.84
CA TYR A 195 2.79 -5.25 -21.18
C TYR A 195 3.94 -4.36 -21.62
N VAL A 196 4.67 -4.79 -22.64
CA VAL A 196 5.76 -3.99 -23.21
C VAL A 196 5.16 -2.87 -24.05
N ILE A 197 5.39 -1.63 -23.63
CA ILE A 197 4.94 -0.43 -24.34
C ILE A 197 5.85 -0.22 -25.55
N PRO A 198 5.32 -0.20 -26.79
CA PRO A 198 6.13 0.09 -27.97
C PRO A 198 6.75 1.48 -27.91
N GLU A 199 7.84 1.69 -28.65
CA GLU A 199 8.44 3.01 -28.80
C GLU A 199 7.40 4.03 -29.30
N ASN A 200 7.49 5.27 -28.81
CA ASN A 200 6.57 6.36 -29.17
C ASN A 200 5.09 6.03 -28.91
N CYS A 201 4.80 5.23 -27.90
CA CYS A 201 3.44 4.92 -27.45
C CYS A 201 3.31 5.17 -25.94
N TYR A 202 2.08 5.41 -25.50
CA TYR A 202 1.76 5.63 -24.09
C TYR A 202 0.71 4.63 -23.62
N PHE A 203 0.96 4.02 -22.47
CA PHE A 203 -0.06 3.28 -21.73
C PHE A 203 -0.72 4.24 -20.75
N VAL A 204 -1.97 4.62 -21.00
CA VAL A 204 -2.67 5.64 -20.23
C VAL A 204 -3.56 4.99 -19.18
N GLN A 205 -3.52 5.50 -17.95
CA GLN A 205 -4.35 5.03 -16.85
C GLN A 205 -5.30 6.14 -16.41
N GLY A 206 -6.58 5.80 -16.30
CA GLY A 206 -7.55 6.69 -15.68
C GLY A 206 -7.42 6.68 -14.16
N ASP A 207 -7.90 7.77 -13.56
CA ASP A 207 -7.97 8.00 -12.11
C ASP A 207 -9.01 7.12 -11.40
N ASN A 208 -9.94 6.52 -12.15
CA ASN A 208 -11.04 5.72 -11.60
C ASN A 208 -11.00 4.26 -12.04
N SER A 209 -10.14 3.48 -11.38
CA SER A 209 -9.75 2.14 -11.81
C SER A 209 -10.85 1.08 -12.11
N PRO A 210 -12.06 1.09 -11.51
CA PRO A 210 -13.15 0.20 -11.90
C PRO A 210 -13.95 0.65 -13.13
N VAL A 211 -14.02 1.95 -13.43
CA VAL A 211 -14.91 2.46 -14.51
C VAL A 211 -14.20 3.21 -15.62
N SER A 212 -12.95 3.63 -15.41
CA SER A 212 -12.15 4.28 -16.44
C SER A 212 -12.04 3.37 -17.66
N SER A 213 -12.40 3.90 -18.83
CA SER A 213 -12.02 3.29 -20.10
C SER A 213 -10.62 3.77 -20.43
N ASP A 214 -9.63 2.89 -20.28
CA ASP A 214 -8.22 3.21 -20.42
C ASP A 214 -7.43 2.01 -20.96
N SER A 215 -6.11 2.15 -21.09
CA SER A 215 -5.23 1.13 -21.67
C SER A 215 -5.38 -0.27 -21.06
N ARG A 216 -5.84 -0.38 -19.80
CA ARG A 216 -6.08 -1.66 -19.15
C ARG A 216 -7.23 -2.42 -19.80
N ASN A 217 -8.20 -1.76 -20.43
CA ASN A 217 -9.39 -2.39 -21.01
C ASN A 217 -9.59 -2.17 -22.51
N TRP A 218 -8.87 -1.23 -23.13
CA TRP A 218 -8.92 -1.04 -24.57
C TRP A 218 -8.37 -2.25 -25.34
N GLU A 219 -8.96 -2.51 -26.51
CA GLU A 219 -8.46 -3.53 -27.44
C GLU A 219 -7.06 -3.15 -27.97
N LYS A 220 -6.84 -1.86 -28.23
CA LYS A 220 -5.53 -1.28 -28.51
C LYS A 220 -5.06 -0.56 -27.24
N PRO A 221 -4.18 -1.17 -26.43
CA PRO A 221 -3.84 -0.69 -25.08
C PRO A 221 -2.92 0.52 -25.06
N VAL A 222 -2.60 1.12 -26.20
CA VAL A 222 -1.66 2.24 -26.24
C VAL A 222 -2.16 3.35 -27.12
N VAL A 223 -1.78 4.57 -26.75
CA VAL A 223 -1.96 5.77 -27.56
C VAL A 223 -0.64 6.07 -28.27
N PRO A 224 -0.58 6.03 -29.61
CA PRO A 224 0.59 6.49 -30.36
C PRO A 224 0.89 7.97 -30.05
N HIS A 225 2.16 8.33 -29.96
CA HIS A 225 2.59 9.70 -29.70
C HIS A 225 2.00 10.70 -30.71
N ALA A 226 1.89 10.31 -31.98
CA ALA A 226 1.29 11.12 -33.03
C ALA A 226 -0.19 11.47 -32.78
N PHE A 227 -0.89 10.74 -31.90
CA PHE A 227 -2.29 11.02 -31.52
C PHE A 227 -2.39 11.97 -30.32
N LEU A 228 -1.28 12.25 -29.62
CA LEU A 228 -1.24 13.33 -28.64
C LEU A 228 -1.17 14.67 -29.37
N VAL A 229 -2.35 15.17 -29.76
CA VAL A 229 -2.48 16.45 -30.43
C VAL A 229 -2.48 17.57 -29.39
N GLY A 230 -1.42 18.37 -29.42
CA GLY A 230 -1.25 19.55 -28.58
C GLY A 230 -0.06 19.45 -27.63
N LYS A 231 0.70 20.54 -27.52
CA LYS A 231 1.64 20.72 -26.41
C LYS A 231 0.80 21.09 -25.19
N PRO A 232 0.71 20.25 -24.13
CA PRO A 232 0.10 20.72 -22.90
C PRO A 232 0.91 21.95 -22.49
N PHE A 233 0.25 23.11 -22.50
CA PHE A 233 0.88 24.39 -22.18
C PHE A 233 0.35 24.94 -20.85
N LEU A 234 -0.63 24.27 -20.25
CA LEU A 234 -1.32 24.69 -19.04
C LEU A 234 -1.77 23.47 -18.20
N VAL A 235 -1.41 23.46 -16.93
CA VAL A 235 -2.04 22.64 -15.89
C VAL A 235 -2.99 23.56 -15.13
N HIS A 236 -4.28 23.23 -15.09
CA HIS A 236 -5.28 23.90 -14.24
C HIS A 236 -5.85 22.88 -13.25
N LEU A 237 -5.40 22.97 -11.99
CA LEU A 237 -5.94 22.16 -10.90
C LEU A 237 -7.33 22.68 -10.47
N PRO A 238 -8.13 21.88 -9.73
CA PRO A 238 -9.51 22.23 -9.42
C PRO A 238 -9.64 23.61 -8.74
N SER A 239 -10.50 24.45 -9.32
CA SER A 239 -10.86 25.79 -8.82
C SER A 239 -11.26 25.78 -7.35
N LYS A 240 -10.96 26.83 -6.58
CA LYS A 240 -11.35 26.95 -5.16
C LYS A 240 -12.86 27.22 -5.04
N PRO A 241 -13.57 26.63 -4.05
CA PRO A 241 -14.94 27.04 -3.74
C PRO A 241 -14.94 28.46 -3.18
N ALA A 242 -15.90 29.27 -3.61
CA ALA A 242 -16.10 30.62 -3.10
C ALA A 242 -17.59 30.93 -2.98
N ILE A 243 -17.90 31.89 -2.11
CA ILE A 243 -19.26 32.38 -1.89
C ILE A 243 -19.31 33.82 -2.38
N LEU A 244 -20.14 34.07 -3.40
CA LEU A 244 -20.42 35.42 -3.88
C LEU A 244 -21.74 35.89 -3.25
N GLN A 245 -21.69 36.98 -2.49
CA GLN A 245 -22.88 37.64 -1.98
C GLN A 245 -23.13 38.93 -2.75
N PHE A 246 -24.27 39.02 -3.43
CA PHE A 246 -24.69 40.25 -4.14
C PHE A 246 -26.22 40.40 -4.11
N ALA A 247 -26.70 41.62 -3.87
CA ALA A 247 -28.12 41.96 -3.75
C ALA A 247 -28.92 41.06 -2.76
N GLY A 248 -28.31 40.70 -1.63
CA GLY A 248 -28.94 39.86 -0.59
C GLY A 248 -29.08 38.38 -0.97
N ARG A 249 -28.48 37.94 -2.09
CA ARG A 249 -28.45 36.54 -2.52
C ARG A 249 -27.04 35.98 -2.41
N GLU A 250 -26.96 34.70 -2.04
CA GLU A 250 -25.72 33.95 -1.91
C GLU A 250 -25.61 32.93 -3.05
N TRP A 251 -24.50 32.98 -3.79
CA TRP A 251 -24.16 32.00 -4.82
C TRP A 251 -22.86 31.29 -4.48
N ARG A 252 -22.91 29.96 -4.44
CA ARG A 252 -21.72 29.11 -4.35
C ARG A 252 -21.14 28.92 -5.73
N ILE A 253 -19.95 29.48 -5.96
CA ILE A 253 -19.24 29.43 -7.23
C ILE A 253 -17.89 28.73 -7.07
N ARG A 254 -17.28 28.36 -8.20
CA ARG A 254 -15.90 27.86 -8.27
C ARG A 254 -15.07 28.90 -9.00
N ILE A 255 -14.03 29.43 -8.34
CA ILE A 255 -13.16 30.46 -8.90
C ILE A 255 -11.80 29.82 -9.23
N PRO A 256 -11.23 30.05 -10.43
CA PRO A 256 -9.91 29.58 -10.78
C PRO A 256 -8.88 29.91 -9.70
N ASP A 257 -8.08 28.91 -9.34
CA ASP A 257 -7.00 29.10 -8.38
C ASP A 257 -5.70 29.40 -9.12
N TRP A 258 -5.42 30.69 -9.31
CA TRP A 258 -4.31 31.16 -10.14
C TRP A 258 -2.95 30.64 -9.67
N GLU A 259 -2.75 30.41 -8.36
CA GLU A 259 -1.53 29.83 -7.79
C GLU A 259 -1.31 28.36 -8.18
N ARG A 260 -2.40 27.68 -8.56
CA ARG A 260 -2.41 26.28 -8.98
C ARG A 260 -2.56 26.12 -10.48
N ILE A 261 -2.48 27.22 -11.22
CA ILE A 261 -2.33 27.23 -12.67
C ILE A 261 -0.84 27.29 -12.98
N ARG A 262 -0.34 26.34 -13.78
CA ARG A 262 1.06 26.30 -14.20
C ARG A 262 1.14 26.21 -15.70
N TYR A 263 1.95 27.06 -16.32
CA TYR A 263 2.27 26.92 -17.73
C TYR A 263 3.36 25.85 -17.89
N ILE A 264 3.18 24.97 -18.87
CA ILE A 264 4.15 23.95 -19.23
C ILE A 264 4.94 24.52 -20.42
N HIS A 265 6.23 24.76 -20.20
CA HIS A 265 7.16 25.31 -21.20
C HIS A 265 7.86 24.21 -21.99
#